data_AF-A0A7T4BN85-F1
#
_entry.id   AF-A0A7T4BN85-F1
#
_cell.length_a   1.000
_cell.length_b   1.000
_cell.length_c   1.000
_cell.angle_alpha   90.00
_cell.angle_beta   90.00
_cell.angle_gamma   90.00
#
_symmetry.space_group_name_H-M   'P 1'
#
loop_
_entity.id
_entity.type
_entity.pdbx_description
1 polymer ?
#
loop_
_entity_poly.entity_id
_entity_poly.type
_entity_poly.pdbx_seq_one_letter_code
_entity_poly.pdbx_strand_id
1 'polypeptide(L)'
;MSTLNDVVERIVKDRDIDKDSATGAAREFLGQLERLDRTAIDEGDLNEDHAGAIYDAVTGWLDSQSDADVALDEVADAAEKLAVSQAECEFLASVRDQAVVRALQAGASVVDTARSAGVARNSVYEIKRRTTLNRG
;
A
#
# COMPACT_ATOMS: atom_id res chain seq x y z
N MET A 1 15.80 8.44 39.67
CA MET A 1 16.35 9.17 38.52
C MET A 1 16.97 8.13 37.62
N SER A 2 16.71 8.20 36.33
CA SER A 2 17.17 7.25 35.31
C SER A 2 17.82 8.02 34.17
N THR A 3 18.67 7.35 33.40
CA THR A 3 19.27 7.92 32.19
C THR A 3 18.45 7.52 30.96
N LEU A 4 18.65 8.22 29.84
CA LEU A 4 18.09 7.81 28.55
C LEU A 4 18.57 6.40 28.16
N ASN A 5 19.81 6.05 28.51
CA ASN A 5 20.33 4.70 28.28
C ASN A 5 19.58 3.63 29.09
N ASP A 6 19.14 3.93 30.32
CA ASP A 6 18.33 2.99 31.11
C ASP A 6 16.95 2.76 30.47
N VAL A 7 16.34 3.81 29.92
CA VAL A 7 15.07 3.72 29.18
C VAL A 7 15.26 2.89 27.90
N VAL A 8 16.32 3.16 27.14
CA VAL A 8 16.67 2.42 25.92
C VAL A 8 16.90 0.94 26.23
N GLU A 9 17.69 0.62 27.26
CA GLU A 9 17.96 -0.77 27.64
C GLU A 9 16.69 -1.52 28.02
N ARG A 10 15.75 -0.82 28.68
CA ARG A 10 14.43 -1.36 28.98
C ARG A 10 13.63 -1.62 27.71
N ILE A 11 13.58 -0.68 26.76
CA ILE A 11 12.86 -0.86 25.48
C ILE A 11 13.44 -2.03 24.69
N VAL A 12 14.76 -2.10 24.55
CA VAL A 12 15.47 -3.20 23.86
C VAL A 12 15.11 -4.54 24.49
N LYS A 13 15.13 -4.62 25.82
CA LYS A 13 14.79 -5.86 26.52
C LYS A 13 13.33 -6.26 26.36
N ASP A 14 12.42 -5.30 26.41
CA ASP A 14 10.97 -5.57 26.42
C ASP A 14 10.43 -5.82 25.00
N ARG A 15 11.05 -5.24 23.96
CA ARG A 15 10.58 -5.27 22.57
C ARG A 15 11.52 -5.99 21.60
N ASP A 16 12.67 -6.47 22.06
CA ASP A 16 13.67 -7.21 21.27
C ASP A 16 14.12 -6.48 19.99
N ILE A 17 14.35 -5.17 20.10
CA ILE A 17 14.83 -4.32 19.00
C ILE A 17 16.31 -3.98 19.15
N ASP A 18 16.96 -3.56 18.07
CA ASP A 18 18.36 -3.17 18.14
C ASP A 18 18.56 -1.88 18.97
N LYS A 19 19.69 -1.83 19.69
CA LYS A 19 19.99 -0.74 20.62
C LYS A 19 20.15 0.61 19.91
N ASP A 20 20.64 0.63 18.68
CA ASP A 20 20.88 1.87 17.94
C ASP A 20 19.56 2.50 17.49
N SER A 21 18.62 1.70 16.97
CA SER A 21 17.26 2.14 16.63
C SER A 21 16.49 2.60 17.87
N ALA A 22 16.55 1.83 18.97
CA ALA A 22 15.93 2.23 20.24
C ALA A 22 16.49 3.57 20.75
N THR A 23 17.81 3.77 20.64
CA THR A 23 18.47 5.03 21.03
C THR A 23 18.04 6.19 20.14
N GLY A 24 17.98 5.98 18.82
CA GLY A 24 17.55 6.98 17.86
C GLY A 24 16.12 7.46 18.13
N ALA A 25 15.19 6.50 18.30
CA ALA A 25 13.79 6.80 18.60
C ALA A 25 13.64 7.51 19.96
N ALA A 26 14.31 7.02 21.01
CA ALA A 26 14.25 7.63 22.34
C ALA A 26 14.76 9.08 22.35
N ARG A 27 15.84 9.38 21.61
CA ARG A 27 16.34 10.75 21.46
C ARG A 27 15.39 11.65 20.68
N GLU A 28 14.77 11.12 19.64
CA GLU A 28 13.78 11.88 18.88
C GLU A 28 12.59 12.28 19.76
N PHE A 29 12.05 11.35 20.53
CA PHE A 29 10.93 11.64 21.45
C PHE A 29 11.34 12.51 22.64
N LEU A 30 12.56 12.39 23.14
CA LEU A 30 13.11 13.33 24.12
C LEU A 30 13.12 14.75 23.56
N GLY A 31 13.63 14.96 22.34
CA GLY A 31 13.61 16.26 21.67
C GLY A 31 12.20 16.76 21.33
N GLN A 32 11.19 15.89 21.27
CA GLN A 32 9.78 16.29 21.19
C GLN A 32 9.25 16.78 22.54
N LEU A 33 9.58 16.09 23.63
CA LEU A 33 9.23 16.51 25.00
C LEU A 33 9.85 17.86 25.35
N GLU A 34 11.13 18.07 25.05
CA GLU A 34 11.80 19.37 25.28
C GLU A 34 11.10 20.53 24.56
N ARG A 35 10.62 20.28 23.33
CA ARG A 35 9.88 21.28 22.55
C ARG A 35 8.49 21.56 23.13
N LEU A 36 7.83 20.54 23.68
CA LEU A 36 6.51 20.66 24.30
C LEU A 36 6.61 21.45 25.62
N ASP A 37 7.56 21.09 26.46
CA ASP A 37 7.76 21.66 27.80
C ASP A 37 8.62 22.93 27.80
N ARG A 38 9.16 23.29 26.62
CA ARG A 38 10.05 24.45 26.39
C ARG A 38 11.23 24.49 27.36
N THR A 39 11.69 23.33 27.77
CA THR A 39 12.74 23.15 28.78
C THR A 39 13.71 22.08 28.28
N ALA A 40 15.01 22.34 28.43
CA ALA A 40 16.02 21.33 28.12
C ALA A 40 15.99 20.22 29.18
N ILE A 41 16.01 18.97 28.73
CA ILE A 41 15.97 17.79 29.58
C ILE A 41 17.34 17.10 29.47
N ASP A 42 17.97 16.83 30.61
CA ASP A 42 19.27 16.15 30.65
C ASP A 42 19.09 14.64 30.39
N GLU A 43 19.68 14.13 29.30
CA GLU A 43 19.71 12.70 28.97
C GLU A 43 20.31 11.84 30.11
N GLY A 44 21.19 12.42 30.92
CA GLY A 44 21.83 11.77 32.06
C GLY A 44 21.00 11.82 33.36
N ASP A 45 19.92 12.60 33.39
CA ASP A 45 19.13 12.82 34.61
C ASP A 45 17.63 13.00 34.32
N LEU A 46 16.99 11.91 33.91
CA LEU A 46 15.55 11.86 33.68
C LEU A 46 14.81 11.59 34.99
N ASN A 47 13.76 12.39 35.23
CA ASN A 47 12.74 12.06 36.20
C ASN A 47 11.85 10.90 35.68
N GLU A 48 11.04 10.33 36.56
CA GLU A 48 10.21 9.16 36.24
C GLU A 48 9.16 9.46 35.15
N ASP A 49 8.62 10.68 35.12
CA ASP A 49 7.61 11.10 34.14
C ASP A 49 8.21 11.19 32.73
N HIS A 50 9.39 11.80 32.58
CA HIS A 50 10.10 11.87 31.29
C HIS A 50 10.49 10.47 30.82
N ALA A 51 11.04 9.64 31.71
CA ALA A 51 11.44 8.29 31.37
C ALA A 51 10.25 7.42 30.94
N GLY A 52 9.11 7.54 31.63
CA GLY A 52 7.86 6.87 31.27
C GLY A 52 7.30 7.35 29.93
N ALA A 53 7.23 8.67 29.73
CA ALA A 53 6.73 9.24 28.49
C ALA A 53 7.55 8.82 27.25
N ILE A 54 8.88 8.78 27.36
CA ILE A 54 9.75 8.32 26.27
C ILE A 54 9.53 6.83 26.00
N TYR A 55 9.45 6.01 27.05
CA TYR A 55 9.19 4.57 26.91
C TYR A 55 7.85 4.32 26.21
N ASP A 56 6.77 4.97 26.66
CA ASP A 56 5.43 4.81 26.12
C ASP A 56 5.35 5.32 24.67
N ALA A 57 6.03 6.42 24.35
CA ALA A 57 6.07 6.96 22.99
C ALA A 57 6.81 6.03 22.01
N VAL A 58 7.99 5.51 22.40
CA VAL A 58 8.74 4.58 21.55
C VAL A 58 7.99 3.27 21.36
N THR A 59 7.40 2.73 22.43
CA THR A 59 6.65 1.47 22.34
C THR A 59 5.37 1.63 21.52
N GLY A 60 4.62 2.72 21.70
CA GLY A 60 3.46 3.02 20.85
C GLY A 60 3.82 3.25 19.38
N TRP A 61 4.98 3.86 19.10
CA TRP A 61 5.50 4.01 17.74
C TRP A 61 5.83 2.66 17.11
N LEU A 62 6.52 1.77 17.84
CA LEU A 62 6.81 0.41 17.36
C LEU A 62 5.52 -0.37 17.08
N ASP A 63 4.54 -0.29 17.96
CA ASP A 63 3.24 -0.93 17.77
C ASP A 63 2.54 -0.37 16.51
N SER A 64 2.62 0.95 16.26
CA SER A 64 2.03 1.57 15.07
C SER A 64 2.74 1.23 13.75
N GLN A 65 4.03 0.91 13.78
CA GLN A 65 4.74 0.45 12.57
C GLN A 65 4.27 -0.94 12.15
N SER A 66 3.96 -1.81 13.12
CA SER A 66 3.44 -3.13 12.81
C SER A 66 2.09 -3.06 12.07
N ASP A 67 1.24 -2.08 12.39
CA ASP A 67 -0.02 -1.85 11.68
C ASP A 67 0.20 -1.27 10.28
N ALA A 68 1.21 -0.40 10.10
CA ALA A 68 1.54 0.18 8.81
C ALA A 68 2.09 -0.87 7.83
N ASP A 69 2.97 -1.76 8.30
CA ASP A 69 3.51 -2.85 7.48
C ASP A 69 2.42 -3.83 7.06
N VAL A 70 1.52 -4.21 7.98
CA VAL A 70 0.34 -5.03 7.64
C VAL A 70 -0.55 -4.35 6.59
N ALA A 71 -0.80 -3.05 6.73
CA ALA A 71 -1.59 -2.30 5.75
C ALA A 71 -0.88 -2.22 4.37
N LEU A 72 0.46 -2.13 4.35
CA LEU A 72 1.24 -2.15 3.11
C LEU A 72 1.23 -3.52 2.43
N ASP A 73 1.27 -4.60 3.20
CA ASP A 73 1.10 -5.97 2.69
C ASP A 73 -0.31 -6.14 2.08
N GLU A 74 -1.36 -5.64 2.73
CA GLU A 74 -2.72 -5.64 2.16
C GLU A 74 -2.81 -4.85 0.85
N VAL A 75 -2.11 -3.73 0.74
CA VAL A 75 -2.02 -2.94 -0.50
C VAL A 75 -1.29 -3.73 -1.60
N ALA A 76 -0.19 -4.41 -1.27
CA ALA A 76 0.55 -5.23 -2.22
C ALA A 76 -0.31 -6.38 -2.76
N ASP A 77 -1.01 -7.10 -1.88
CA ASP A 77 -1.96 -8.16 -2.22
C ASP A 77 -3.09 -7.65 -3.13
N ALA A 78 -3.66 -6.48 -2.81
CA ALA A 78 -4.71 -5.87 -3.62
C ALA A 78 -4.19 -5.45 -5.01
N ALA A 79 -2.98 -4.92 -5.08
CA ALA A 79 -2.34 -4.54 -6.34
C ALA A 79 -2.07 -5.75 -7.24
N GLU A 80 -1.60 -6.88 -6.67
CA GLU A 80 -1.40 -8.12 -7.42
C GLU A 80 -2.72 -8.66 -7.97
N LYS A 81 -3.76 -8.74 -7.14
CA LYS A 81 -5.11 -9.19 -7.56
C LYS A 81 -5.68 -8.28 -8.65
N LEU A 82 -5.47 -6.96 -8.54
CA LEU A 82 -5.88 -6.01 -9.57
C LEU A 82 -5.15 -6.26 -10.89
N ALA A 83 -3.83 -6.47 -10.86
CA ALA A 83 -3.03 -6.74 -12.06
C ALA A 83 -3.49 -8.03 -12.77
N VAL A 84 -3.75 -9.10 -12.01
CA VAL A 84 -4.28 -10.36 -12.55
C VAL A 84 -5.66 -10.13 -13.19
N SER A 85 -6.56 -9.43 -12.50
CA SER A 85 -7.91 -9.15 -13.01
C SER A 85 -7.89 -8.27 -14.27
N GLN A 86 -6.98 -7.30 -14.34
CA GLN A 86 -6.79 -6.48 -15.53
C GLN A 86 -6.31 -7.31 -16.73
N ALA A 87 -5.31 -8.18 -16.52
CA ALA A 87 -4.84 -9.09 -17.56
C ALA A 87 -5.93 -10.04 -18.07
N GLU A 88 -6.75 -10.58 -17.16
CA GLU A 88 -7.90 -11.42 -17.52
C GLU A 88 -8.96 -10.62 -18.29
N CYS A 89 -9.25 -9.38 -17.87
CA CYS A 89 -10.18 -8.49 -18.56
C CYS A 89 -9.72 -8.18 -19.99
N GLU A 90 -8.44 -7.90 -20.19
CA GLU A 90 -7.84 -7.70 -21.53
C GLU A 90 -7.94 -8.96 -22.40
N PHE A 91 -7.65 -10.13 -21.83
CA PHE A 91 -7.77 -11.39 -22.52
C PHE A 91 -9.22 -11.66 -22.96
N LEU A 92 -10.20 -11.53 -22.04
CA LEU A 92 -11.61 -11.72 -22.34
C LEU A 92 -12.13 -10.68 -23.34
N ALA A 93 -11.66 -9.44 -23.28
CA ALA A 93 -11.97 -8.41 -24.26
C ALA A 93 -11.46 -8.82 -25.66
N SER A 94 -10.24 -9.37 -25.76
CA SER A 94 -9.70 -9.89 -27.01
C SER A 94 -10.53 -11.06 -27.57
N VAL A 95 -10.94 -12.01 -26.70
CA VAL A 95 -11.81 -13.12 -27.09
C VAL A 95 -13.17 -12.62 -27.60
N ARG A 96 -13.79 -11.66 -26.91
CA ARG A 96 -15.03 -11.01 -27.35
C ARG A 96 -14.84 -10.33 -28.71
N ASP A 97 -13.78 -9.56 -28.90
CA ASP A 97 -13.51 -8.84 -30.14
C ASP A 97 -13.32 -9.81 -31.32
N GLN A 98 -12.64 -10.96 -31.11
CA GLN A 98 -12.55 -12.02 -32.12
C GLN A 98 -13.90 -12.66 -32.44
N ALA A 99 -14.73 -12.92 -31.43
CA ALA A 99 -16.07 -13.46 -31.62
C ALA A 99 -16.97 -12.49 -32.41
N VAL A 100 -16.88 -11.18 -32.13
CA VAL A 100 -17.55 -10.12 -32.88
C VAL A 100 -17.16 -10.17 -34.36
N VAL A 101 -15.86 -10.27 -34.66
CA VAL A 101 -15.39 -10.35 -36.06
C VAL A 101 -15.93 -11.60 -36.76
N ARG A 102 -15.88 -12.76 -36.10
CA ARG A 102 -16.41 -14.02 -36.66
C ARG A 102 -17.92 -13.92 -36.93
N ALA A 103 -18.69 -13.33 -36.02
CA ALA A 103 -20.13 -13.14 -36.20
C ALA A 103 -20.43 -12.25 -37.42
N LEU A 104 -19.71 -11.14 -37.58
CA LEU A 104 -19.86 -10.26 -38.74
C LEU A 104 -19.46 -10.95 -40.05
N GLN A 105 -18.40 -11.76 -40.06
CA GLN A 105 -17.98 -12.53 -41.22
C GLN A 105 -18.99 -13.62 -41.61
N ALA A 106 -19.71 -14.17 -40.62
CA ALA A 106 -20.82 -15.10 -40.84
C ALA A 106 -22.13 -14.41 -41.28
N GLY A 107 -22.13 -13.08 -41.44
CA GLY A 107 -23.28 -12.31 -41.93
C GLY A 107 -24.21 -11.76 -40.85
N ALA A 108 -23.84 -11.84 -39.56
CA ALA A 108 -24.63 -11.23 -38.50
C ALA A 108 -24.71 -9.71 -38.66
N SER A 109 -25.85 -9.13 -38.26
CA SER A 109 -26.01 -7.68 -38.29
C SER A 109 -25.17 -7.01 -37.19
N VAL A 110 -24.72 -5.77 -37.43
CA VAL A 110 -24.01 -4.97 -36.42
C VAL A 110 -24.88 -4.73 -35.19
N VAL A 111 -26.20 -4.60 -35.37
CA VAL A 111 -27.16 -4.36 -34.29
C VAL A 111 -27.24 -5.55 -33.34
N ASP A 112 -27.39 -6.76 -33.89
CA ASP A 112 -27.51 -7.98 -33.10
C ASP A 112 -26.16 -8.34 -32.46
N THR A 113 -25.06 -8.10 -33.17
CA THR A 113 -23.72 -8.32 -32.65
C THR A 113 -23.42 -7.39 -31.47
N ALA A 114 -23.75 -6.11 -31.57
CA ALA A 114 -23.60 -5.14 -30.48
C ALA A 114 -24.42 -5.53 -29.24
N ARG A 115 -25.68 -5.94 -29.45
CA ARG A 115 -26.57 -6.39 -28.39
C ARG A 115 -26.03 -7.64 -27.68
N SER A 116 -25.60 -8.65 -28.42
CA SER A 116 -25.09 -9.91 -27.86
C SER A 116 -23.73 -9.74 -27.18
N ALA A 117 -22.88 -8.85 -27.70
CA ALA A 117 -21.56 -8.57 -27.12
C ALA A 117 -21.61 -7.56 -25.96
N GLY A 118 -22.76 -6.94 -25.68
CA GLY A 118 -22.91 -5.96 -24.60
C GLY A 118 -22.13 -4.66 -24.84
N VAL A 119 -21.92 -4.27 -26.10
CA VAL A 119 -21.14 -3.07 -26.47
C VAL A 119 -21.95 -2.13 -27.37
N ALA A 120 -21.49 -0.88 -27.50
CA ALA A 120 -22.08 0.05 -28.44
C ALA A 120 -21.82 -0.37 -29.90
N ARG A 121 -22.73 0.00 -30.81
CA ARG A 121 -22.56 -0.25 -32.26
C ARG A 121 -21.26 0.35 -32.79
N ASN A 122 -20.87 1.53 -32.31
CA ASN A 122 -19.61 2.17 -32.69
C ASN A 122 -18.40 1.32 -32.33
N SER A 123 -18.39 0.69 -31.14
CA SER A 123 -17.32 -0.22 -30.72
C SER A 123 -17.22 -1.45 -31.65
N VAL A 124 -18.34 -1.97 -32.16
CA VAL A 124 -18.33 -3.06 -33.17
C VAL A 124 -17.63 -2.62 -34.46
N TYR A 125 -17.85 -1.39 -34.92
CA TYR A 125 -17.15 -0.86 -36.10
C TYR A 125 -15.65 -0.67 -35.84
N GLU A 126 -15.26 -0.19 -34.67
CA GLU A 126 -13.86 -0.02 -34.29
C GLU A 126 -13.12 -1.35 -34.16
N ILE A 127 -13.76 -2.37 -33.58
CA ILE A 127 -13.25 -3.75 -33.52
C ILE A 127 -13.00 -4.26 -34.94
N LYS A 128 -14.01 -4.18 -35.82
CA LYS A 128 -13.88 -4.59 -37.23
C LYS A 128 -12.71 -3.87 -37.93
N ARG A 129 -12.56 -2.56 -37.69
CA ARG A 129 -11.51 -1.75 -38.30
C ARG A 129 -10.11 -2.15 -37.81
N ARG A 130 -9.90 -2.30 -36.50
CA ARG A 130 -8.61 -2.70 -35.91
C ARG A 130 -8.14 -4.06 -36.42
N THR A 131 -9.03 -5.05 -36.50
CA THR A 131 -8.66 -6.40 -36.97
C THR A 131 -8.34 -6.45 -38.47
N THR A 132 -8.91 -5.54 -39.27
CA THR A 132 -8.63 -5.44 -40.71
C THR A 132 -7.25 -4.82 -40.96
N LEU A 133 -6.82 -3.86 -40.12
CA LEU A 133 -5.51 -3.20 -40.23
C LEU A 133 -4.34 -4.11 -39.81
N ASN A 134 -4.55 -5.01 -38.86
CA ASN A 134 -3.50 -5.94 -38.38
C ASN A 134 -3.27 -7.16 -39.32
N ARG A 135 -3.93 -7.22 -40.47
CA ARG A 135 -3.82 -8.31 -41.46
C ARG A 135 -3.24 -7.86 -42.82
N GLY A 136 -2.94 -6.56 -42.96
CA GLY A 136 -2.19 -6.01 -44.10
C GLY A 136 -0.74 -5.77 -43.71
#